data_AF-A3V5V5-F1
#
_entry.id   AF-A3V5V5-F1
#
_cell.length_a   1.000
_cell.length_b   1.000
_cell.length_c   1.000
_cell.angle_alpha   90.00
_cell.angle_beta   90.00
_cell.angle_gamma   90.00
#
_symmetry.space_group_name_H-M   'P 1'
#
loop_
_entity.id
_entity.type
_entity.pdbx_description
1 polymer ?
#
loop_
_entity_poly.entity_id
_entity_poly.type
_entity_poly.pdbx_seq_one_letter_code
_entity_poly.pdbx_strand_id
1 'polypeptide(L)'
;MIDFIEPTAMPNDNDQHNDQRSGSSPANCQACEVEFTPKRSNQLYCSRCCQMNASRGNRSAANRKRTQKHYERASRLKQMIYSAPPNERLGVMKEILDAIPHDAGLRNILTDPELLREPPRPDNRMNLAKAAHAYVRKFFGLSIQPYIKAVMADGEPEGIPLHPRKAKSAKPPASGASNAWPTPVATNSIPAPRPGWFTLGYTPSVLWTPMRG
;
A
#
# COMPACT_ATOMS: atom_id res chain seq x y z
N MET A 1 25.24 -61.02 52.92
CA MET A 1 24.92 -60.07 54.00
C MET A 1 24.63 -58.75 53.32
N ILE A 2 23.35 -58.43 53.16
CA ILE A 2 22.86 -57.22 52.51
C ILE A 2 22.09 -56.49 53.60
N ASP A 3 22.63 -55.37 54.07
CA ASP A 3 22.06 -54.58 55.16
C ASP A 3 20.94 -53.67 54.64
N PHE A 4 19.81 -53.77 55.33
CA PHE A 4 18.57 -53.05 55.11
C PHE A 4 18.73 -51.63 55.70
N ILE A 5 18.71 -50.60 54.86
CA ILE A 5 18.80 -49.20 55.29
C ILE A 5 17.37 -48.65 55.44
N GLU A 6 16.99 -48.26 56.65
CA GLU A 6 15.71 -47.62 56.97
C GLU A 6 15.64 -46.18 56.41
N PRO A 7 14.49 -45.76 55.84
CA PRO A 7 14.28 -44.39 55.42
C PRO A 7 13.90 -43.51 56.61
N THR A 8 14.81 -42.60 57.00
CA THR A 8 14.58 -41.60 58.03
C THR A 8 13.72 -40.47 57.46
N ALA A 9 12.47 -40.37 57.93
CA ALA A 9 11.58 -39.25 57.65
C ALA A 9 12.11 -37.98 58.35
N MET A 10 12.45 -36.96 57.57
CA MET A 10 12.82 -35.63 58.08
C MET A 10 11.57 -34.73 58.15
N PRO A 11 11.29 -34.05 59.27
CA PRO A 11 10.21 -33.07 59.37
C PRO A 11 10.53 -31.83 58.53
N ASN A 12 9.54 -31.42 57.73
CA ASN A 12 9.62 -30.32 56.78
C ASN A 12 8.93 -29.08 57.39
N ASP A 13 9.62 -28.41 58.30
CA ASP A 13 9.16 -27.16 58.93
C ASP A 13 10.07 -26.01 58.48
N ASN A 14 9.76 -25.43 57.31
CA ASN A 14 10.30 -24.12 56.95
C ASN A 14 9.30 -23.30 56.12
N ASP A 15 8.06 -23.23 56.62
CA ASP A 15 7.04 -22.26 56.20
C ASP A 15 7.26 -20.90 56.91
N GLN A 16 8.38 -20.24 56.61
CA GLN A 16 8.51 -18.81 56.81
C GLN A 16 8.42 -18.11 55.45
N HIS A 17 7.19 -18.09 54.91
CA HIS A 17 6.83 -17.24 53.78
C HIS A 17 6.92 -15.77 54.22
N ASN A 18 8.09 -15.18 53.97
CA ASN A 18 8.36 -13.76 54.09
C ASN A 18 7.53 -13.00 53.04
N ASP A 19 6.29 -12.64 53.40
CA ASP A 19 5.39 -11.75 52.66
C ASP A 19 5.88 -10.28 52.72
N GLN A 20 7.15 -10.06 52.44
CA GLN A 20 7.61 -8.75 51.96
C GLN A 20 7.03 -8.58 50.56
N ARG A 21 5.78 -8.09 50.50
CA ARG A 21 5.15 -7.55 49.30
C ARG A 21 6.03 -6.42 48.77
N SER A 22 6.99 -6.79 47.93
CA SER A 22 7.72 -5.89 47.07
C SER A 22 6.70 -5.15 46.21
N GLY A 23 6.34 -3.93 46.63
CA GLY A 23 5.55 -3.03 45.80
C GLY A 23 6.28 -2.87 44.49
N SER A 24 5.75 -3.45 43.42
CA SER A 24 6.38 -3.35 42.12
C SER A 24 6.35 -1.89 41.70
N SER A 25 7.52 -1.30 41.50
CA SER A 25 7.63 0.05 40.97
C SER A 25 6.86 0.15 39.66
N PRO A 26 6.15 1.27 39.41
CA PRO A 26 5.46 1.46 38.14
C PRO A 26 6.47 1.32 36.99
N ALA A 27 6.11 0.54 35.97
CA ALA A 27 6.92 0.31 34.78
C ALA A 27 6.18 0.82 33.55
N ASN A 28 6.92 1.33 32.57
CA ASN A 28 6.35 1.79 31.29
C ASN A 28 6.23 0.63 30.30
N CYS A 29 5.05 0.46 29.70
CA CYS A 29 4.84 -0.53 28.66
C CYS A 29 5.65 -0.19 27.40
N GLN A 30 6.49 -1.12 26.93
CA GLN A 30 7.32 -0.89 25.72
C GLN A 30 6.53 -0.73 24.40
N ALA A 31 5.22 -1.01 24.39
CA ALA A 31 4.40 -0.96 23.18
C ALA A 31 3.51 0.29 23.08
N CYS A 32 2.97 0.76 24.20
CA CYS A 32 2.06 1.91 24.25
C CYS A 32 2.52 3.03 25.17
N GLU A 33 3.67 2.86 25.83
CA GLU A 33 4.30 3.85 26.72
C GLU A 33 3.45 4.25 27.94
N VAL A 34 2.40 3.47 28.24
CA VAL A 34 1.54 3.66 29.42
C VAL A 34 2.19 3.04 30.66
N GLU A 35 2.20 3.79 31.76
CA GLU A 35 2.57 3.32 33.09
C GLU A 35 1.63 2.21 33.57
N PHE A 36 2.18 1.10 34.05
CA PHE A 36 1.40 0.03 34.66
C PHE A 36 2.15 -0.61 35.83
N THR A 37 1.41 -1.20 36.76
CA THR A 37 1.96 -1.93 37.89
C THR A 37 2.14 -3.40 37.50
N PRO A 38 3.37 -3.90 37.31
CA PRO A 38 3.58 -5.26 36.84
C PRO A 38 3.24 -6.27 37.93
N LYS A 39 2.56 -7.36 37.56
CA LYS A 39 2.22 -8.48 38.47
C LYS A 39 3.43 -9.39 38.72
N ARG A 40 4.36 -9.43 37.77
CA ARG A 40 5.62 -10.20 37.84
C ARG A 40 6.77 -9.26 37.55
N SER A 41 7.91 -9.44 38.23
CA SER A 41 9.09 -8.57 38.06
C SER A 41 9.61 -8.49 36.62
N ASN A 42 9.33 -9.51 35.79
CA ASN A 42 9.72 -9.58 34.39
C ASN A 42 8.62 -9.17 33.40
N GLN A 43 7.49 -8.62 33.86
CA GLN A 43 6.41 -8.21 32.97
C GLN A 43 6.76 -6.87 32.30
N LEU A 44 7.01 -6.89 30.99
CA LEU A 44 7.38 -5.71 30.18
C LEU A 44 6.19 -4.99 29.53
N TYR A 45 5.02 -5.63 29.52
CA TYR A 45 3.83 -5.16 28.79
C TYR A 45 2.62 -5.09 29.72
N CYS A 46 1.85 -4.00 29.59
CA CYS A 46 0.62 -3.81 30.37
C CYS A 46 -0.48 -4.83 30.04
N SER A 47 -0.47 -5.40 28.82
CA SER A 47 -1.49 -6.34 28.34
C SER A 47 -0.92 -7.36 27.34
N ARG A 48 -1.65 -8.48 27.17
CA ARG A 48 -1.32 -9.50 26.16
C ARG A 48 -1.38 -8.93 24.74
N CYS A 49 -2.27 -7.97 24.46
CA CYS A 49 -2.36 -7.29 23.18
C CYS A 49 -1.10 -6.47 22.88
N CYS A 50 -0.60 -5.72 23.86
CA CYS A 50 0.67 -4.98 23.74
C CYS A 50 1.86 -5.90 23.50
N GLN A 51 1.93 -7.03 24.21
CA GLN A 51 2.96 -8.04 23.99
C GLN A 51 2.91 -8.61 22.56
N MET A 52 1.72 -8.97 22.06
CA MET A 52 1.56 -9.49 20.70
C MET A 52 1.85 -8.44 19.62
N ASN A 53 1.53 -7.16 19.87
CA ASN A 53 1.85 -6.09 18.93
C ASN A 53 3.35 -5.79 18.89
N ALA A 54 4.02 -5.78 20.04
CA ALA A 54 5.46 -5.64 20.11
C ALA A 54 6.18 -6.79 19.41
N SER A 55 5.74 -8.04 19.59
CA SER A 55 6.37 -9.20 18.93
C SER A 55 6.19 -9.23 17.41
N ARG A 56 5.15 -8.57 16.88
CA ARG A 56 4.92 -8.44 15.42
C ARG A 56 5.88 -7.47 14.73
N GLY A 57 6.63 -6.67 15.51
CA GLY A 57 7.56 -5.67 15.00
C GLY A 57 6.89 -4.51 14.25
N ASN A 58 7.71 -3.60 13.73
CA ASN A 58 7.23 -2.39 13.05
C ASN A 58 6.77 -2.68 11.62
N ARG A 59 5.52 -3.18 11.48
CA ARG A 59 4.88 -3.45 10.18
C ARG A 59 4.85 -2.23 9.27
N SER A 60 4.72 -1.03 9.82
CA SER A 60 4.74 0.22 9.04
C SER A 60 6.10 0.42 8.35
N ALA A 61 7.20 0.15 9.05
CA ALA A 61 8.54 0.28 8.51
C ALA A 61 8.81 -0.79 7.44
N ALA A 62 8.37 -2.04 7.68
CA ALA A 62 8.47 -3.11 6.70
C ALA A 62 7.66 -2.80 5.43
N ASN A 63 6.43 -2.28 5.57
CA ASN A 63 5.60 -1.88 4.44
C ASN A 63 6.23 -0.72 3.66
N ARG A 64 6.71 0.32 4.35
CA ARG A 64 7.46 1.43 3.73
C ARG A 64 8.65 0.94 2.91
N LYS A 65 9.44 0.01 3.46
CA LYS A 65 10.57 -0.60 2.73
C LYS A 65 10.12 -1.38 1.48
N ARG A 66 9.00 -2.10 1.53
CA ARG A 66 8.44 -2.82 0.37
C ARG A 66 7.96 -1.85 -0.71
N THR A 67 7.19 -0.84 -0.33
CA THR A 67 6.72 0.23 -1.23
C THR A 67 7.89 1.00 -1.85
N GLN A 68 8.91 1.31 -1.06
CA GLN A 68 10.12 1.97 -1.55
C GLN A 68 10.84 1.12 -2.61
N LYS A 69 11.07 -0.17 -2.35
CA LYS A 69 11.69 -1.08 -3.32
C LYS A 69 10.87 -1.23 -4.61
N HIS A 70 9.54 -1.25 -4.49
CA HIS A 70 8.62 -1.30 -5.63
C HIS A 70 8.80 -0.10 -6.55
N TYR A 71 8.77 1.12 -5.99
CA TYR A 71 8.93 2.35 -6.77
C TYR A 71 10.36 2.59 -7.26
N GLU A 72 11.37 2.21 -6.47
CA GLU A 72 12.76 2.25 -6.91
C GLU A 72 12.98 1.37 -8.14
N ARG A 73 12.43 0.15 -8.12
CA ARG A 73 12.50 -0.77 -9.26
C ARG A 73 11.79 -0.19 -10.49
N ALA A 74 10.60 0.37 -10.32
CA ALA A 74 9.87 1.04 -11.40
C ALA A 74 10.68 2.20 -12.01
N SER A 75 11.40 2.96 -11.17
CA SER A 75 12.27 4.04 -11.61
C SER A 75 13.49 3.55 -12.40
N ARG A 76 14.13 2.45 -11.97
CA ARG A 76 15.25 1.85 -12.72
C ARG A 76 14.83 1.35 -14.10
N LEU A 77 13.69 0.68 -14.20
CA LEU A 77 13.13 0.22 -15.46
C LEU A 77 12.74 1.39 -16.39
N LYS A 78 12.18 2.46 -15.82
CA LYS A 78 11.93 3.71 -16.55
C LYS A 78 13.24 4.29 -17.10
N GLN A 79 14.28 4.35 -16.27
CA GLN A 79 15.60 4.86 -16.69
C GLN A 79 16.15 4.04 -17.85
N MET A 80 16.07 2.71 -17.79
CA MET A 80 16.51 1.79 -18.85
C MET A 80 15.83 2.06 -20.20
N ILE A 81 14.52 2.33 -20.22
CA ILE A 81 13.80 2.69 -21.46
C ILE A 81 14.25 4.04 -21.99
N TYR A 82 14.43 5.04 -21.11
CA TYR A 82 14.72 6.40 -21.55
C TYR A 82 16.20 6.70 -21.76
N SER A 83 17.10 5.83 -21.30
CA SER A 83 18.52 5.85 -21.65
C SER A 83 18.77 5.33 -23.07
N ALA A 84 17.92 4.44 -23.56
CA ALA A 84 17.99 3.94 -24.94
C ALA A 84 17.61 5.03 -25.96
N PRO A 85 18.24 5.03 -27.14
CA PRO A 85 17.91 5.97 -28.22
C PRO A 85 16.48 5.73 -28.72
N PRO A 86 15.79 6.75 -29.27
CA PRO A 86 14.35 6.68 -29.56
C PRO A 86 13.90 5.50 -30.43
N ASN A 87 14.75 5.07 -31.37
CA ASN A 87 14.55 3.92 -32.25
C ASN A 87 14.56 2.57 -31.51
N GLU A 88 15.33 2.44 -30.42
CA GLU A 88 15.50 1.18 -29.68
C GLU A 88 14.53 1.02 -28.51
N ARG A 89 13.86 2.11 -28.08
CA ARG A 89 12.95 2.09 -26.91
C ARG A 89 11.83 1.06 -27.03
N LEU A 90 11.37 0.79 -28.25
CA LEU A 90 10.34 -0.22 -28.50
C LEU A 90 10.88 -1.64 -28.26
N GLY A 91 12.14 -1.90 -28.63
CA GLY A 91 12.82 -3.16 -28.35
C GLY A 91 12.98 -3.39 -26.86
N VAL A 92 13.49 -2.38 -26.13
CA VAL A 92 13.63 -2.45 -24.66
C VAL A 92 12.28 -2.68 -23.98
N MET A 93 11.20 -2.03 -24.45
CA MET A 93 9.87 -2.27 -23.91
C MET A 93 9.38 -3.70 -24.17
N LYS A 94 9.66 -4.26 -25.35
CA LYS A 94 9.33 -5.66 -25.67
C LYS A 94 10.06 -6.61 -24.73
N GLU A 95 11.36 -6.42 -24.53
CA GLU A 95 12.18 -7.25 -23.62
C GLU A 95 11.66 -7.22 -22.18
N ILE A 96 11.22 -6.04 -21.71
CA ILE A 96 10.57 -5.92 -20.39
C ILE A 96 9.28 -6.74 -20.35
N LEU A 97 8.43 -6.66 -21.37
CA LEU A 97 7.18 -7.41 -21.42
C LEU A 97 7.42 -8.93 -21.54
N ASP A 98 8.45 -9.36 -22.25
CA ASP A 98 8.83 -10.78 -22.37
C ASP A 98 9.25 -11.37 -21.01
N ALA A 99 9.67 -10.54 -20.04
CA ALA A 99 10.00 -10.97 -18.67
C ALA A 99 8.78 -11.12 -17.74
N ILE A 100 7.56 -10.73 -18.17
CA ILE A 100 6.32 -10.82 -17.37
C ILE A 100 6.04 -12.20 -16.76
N PRO A 101 6.14 -13.35 -17.47
CA PRO A 101 5.77 -14.64 -16.90
C PRO A 101 6.68 -15.00 -15.70
N HIS A 102 7.95 -14.63 -15.77
CA HIS A 102 8.94 -14.98 -14.75
C HIS A 102 8.97 -13.99 -13.58
N ASP A 103 8.53 -12.74 -13.76
CA ASP A 103 8.72 -11.68 -12.78
C ASP A 103 7.42 -11.14 -12.17
N ALA A 104 7.09 -11.64 -10.96
CA ALA A 104 5.94 -11.17 -10.20
C ALA A 104 6.03 -9.69 -9.79
N GLY A 105 7.23 -9.19 -9.50
CA GLY A 105 7.41 -7.80 -9.10
C GLY A 105 7.15 -6.84 -10.26
N LEU A 106 7.54 -7.22 -11.49
CA LEU A 106 7.21 -6.46 -12.69
C LEU A 106 5.70 -6.41 -12.93
N ARG A 107 4.99 -7.55 -12.79
CA ARG A 107 3.52 -7.60 -12.92
C ARG A 107 2.84 -6.64 -11.95
N ASN A 108 3.31 -6.58 -10.70
CA ASN A 108 2.77 -5.67 -9.71
C ASN A 108 3.00 -4.20 -10.10
N ILE A 109 4.17 -3.85 -10.63
CA ILE A 109 4.48 -2.49 -11.09
C ILE A 109 3.59 -2.09 -12.29
N LEU A 110 3.38 -3.00 -13.24
CA LEU A 110 2.60 -2.71 -14.45
C LEU A 110 1.09 -2.60 -14.19
N THR A 111 0.60 -3.22 -13.11
CA THR A 111 -0.82 -3.19 -12.72
C THR A 111 -1.15 -2.18 -11.63
N ASP A 112 -0.15 -1.42 -11.16
CA ASP A 112 -0.31 -0.44 -10.08
C ASP A 112 -1.22 0.73 -10.50
N PRO A 113 -2.37 0.95 -9.82
CA PRO A 113 -3.28 2.04 -10.14
C PRO A 113 -2.69 3.43 -9.88
N GLU A 114 -1.76 3.58 -8.94
CA GLU A 114 -1.13 4.87 -8.64
C GLU A 114 -0.26 5.31 -9.83
N LEU A 115 0.58 4.41 -10.34
CA LEU A 115 1.44 4.67 -11.51
C LEU A 115 0.65 4.92 -12.80
N LEU A 116 -0.52 4.29 -12.95
CA LEU A 116 -1.40 4.48 -14.12
C LEU A 116 -2.17 5.81 -14.07
N ARG A 117 -2.47 6.33 -12.88
CA ARG A 117 -3.19 7.61 -12.72
C ARG A 117 -2.26 8.82 -12.72
N GLU A 118 -1.00 8.66 -12.31
CA GLU A 118 -0.04 9.76 -12.18
C GLU A 118 0.08 10.58 -13.48
N PRO A 119 -0.10 11.91 -13.47
CA PRO A 119 -0.01 12.73 -14.68
C PRO A 119 1.39 12.63 -15.32
N PRO A 120 1.50 12.80 -16.66
CA PRO A 120 2.80 12.83 -17.31
C PRO A 120 3.65 13.97 -16.74
N ARG A 121 4.96 13.74 -16.62
CA ARG A 121 5.91 14.76 -16.20
C ARG A 121 5.99 15.90 -17.22
N PRO A 122 6.44 17.10 -16.82
CA PRO A 122 6.61 18.24 -17.74
C PRO A 122 7.50 17.92 -18.96
N ASP A 123 8.43 16.97 -18.83
CA ASP A 123 9.30 16.51 -19.93
C ASP A 123 8.58 15.64 -20.98
N ASN A 124 7.25 15.48 -20.89
CA ASN A 124 6.44 14.53 -21.66
C ASN A 124 6.87 13.06 -21.54
N ARG A 125 7.75 12.73 -20.59
CA ARG A 125 8.18 11.35 -20.31
C ARG A 125 7.11 10.64 -19.49
N MET A 126 6.68 9.48 -19.98
CA MET A 126 5.69 8.63 -19.31
C MET A 126 6.35 7.79 -18.22
N ASN A 127 5.55 7.32 -17.28
CA ASN A 127 5.97 6.28 -16.34
C ASN A 127 5.97 4.92 -17.02
N LEU A 128 6.71 3.95 -16.46
CA LEU A 128 6.83 2.60 -17.00
C LEU A 128 5.46 1.98 -17.29
N ALA A 129 4.55 1.99 -16.31
CA ALA A 129 3.21 1.41 -16.45
C ALA A 129 2.41 2.05 -17.60
N LYS A 130 2.51 3.37 -17.78
CA LYS A 130 1.84 4.09 -18.89
C LYS A 130 2.48 3.78 -20.24
N ALA A 131 3.81 3.73 -20.30
CA ALA A 131 4.53 3.40 -21.51
C ALA A 131 4.21 1.96 -21.96
N ALA A 132 4.19 1.00 -21.02
CA ALA A 132 3.79 -0.38 -21.28
C ALA A 132 2.31 -0.47 -21.70
N HIS A 133 1.40 0.23 -21.02
CA HIS A 133 0.00 0.28 -21.41
C HIS A 133 -0.18 0.84 -22.83
N ALA A 134 0.53 1.92 -23.17
CA ALA A 134 0.49 2.51 -24.52
C ALA A 134 1.06 1.55 -25.57
N TYR A 135 2.16 0.86 -25.25
CA TYR A 135 2.76 -0.17 -26.12
C TYR A 135 1.77 -1.30 -26.38
N VAL A 136 1.24 -1.94 -25.33
CA VAL A 136 0.32 -3.07 -25.47
C VAL A 136 -0.94 -2.66 -26.22
N ARG A 137 -1.47 -1.46 -25.95
CA ARG A 137 -2.63 -0.93 -26.65
C ARG A 137 -2.36 -0.66 -28.13
N LYS A 138 -1.14 -0.26 -28.49
CA LYS A 138 -0.74 0.01 -29.87
C LYS A 138 -0.57 -1.28 -30.68
N PHE A 139 0.04 -2.32 -30.10
CA PHE A 139 0.39 -3.54 -30.83
C PHE A 139 -0.68 -4.64 -30.73
N PHE A 140 -1.33 -4.79 -29.57
CA PHE A 140 -2.30 -5.87 -29.32
C PHE A 140 -3.75 -5.37 -29.25
N GLY A 141 -3.97 -4.05 -29.16
CA GLY A 141 -5.32 -3.47 -28.98
C GLY A 141 -5.93 -3.71 -27.60
N LEU A 142 -5.20 -4.33 -26.68
CA LEU A 142 -5.66 -4.69 -25.33
C LEU A 142 -5.22 -3.64 -24.29
N SER A 143 -5.84 -3.70 -23.10
CA SER A 143 -5.26 -3.07 -21.92
C SER A 143 -4.20 -3.97 -21.29
N ILE A 144 -3.31 -3.39 -20.48
CA ILE A 144 -2.17 -4.11 -19.88
C ILE A 144 -2.60 -5.28 -18.98
N GLN A 145 -3.74 -5.18 -18.28
CA GLN A 145 -4.22 -6.22 -17.37
C GLN A 145 -4.68 -7.51 -18.09
N PRO A 146 -5.60 -7.46 -19.08
CA PRO A 146 -5.92 -8.60 -19.94
C PRO A 146 -4.69 -9.22 -20.62
N TYR A 147 -3.77 -8.37 -21.11
CA TYR A 147 -2.53 -8.84 -21.72
C TYR A 147 -1.70 -9.68 -20.75
N ILE A 148 -1.45 -9.19 -19.53
CA ILE A 148 -0.72 -9.95 -18.51
C ILE A 148 -1.44 -11.26 -18.19
N LYS A 149 -2.78 -11.26 -18.10
CA LYS A 149 -3.56 -12.49 -17.86
C LYS A 149 -3.42 -13.52 -18.98
N ALA A 150 -3.43 -13.07 -20.25
CA ALA A 150 -3.24 -13.95 -21.40
C ALA A 150 -1.84 -14.57 -21.42
N VAL A 151 -0.80 -13.75 -21.23
CA VAL A 151 0.60 -14.20 -21.16
C VAL A 151 0.81 -15.18 -20.00
N MET A 152 0.17 -14.97 -18.85
CA MET A 152 0.24 -15.87 -17.69
C MET A 152 -0.52 -17.19 -17.88
N ALA A 153 -1.43 -17.26 -18.85
CA ALA A 153 -2.19 -18.46 -19.17
C ALA A 153 -1.55 -19.26 -20.32
N ASP A 154 -0.30 -18.93 -20.69
CA ASP A 154 0.42 -19.46 -21.86
C ASP A 154 -0.35 -19.32 -23.18
N GLY A 155 -1.34 -18.43 -23.22
CA GLY A 155 -2.06 -18.09 -24.44
C GLY A 155 -1.25 -17.08 -25.23
N GLU A 156 -1.11 -17.29 -26.55
CA GLU A 156 -0.70 -16.20 -27.41
C GLU A 156 -1.75 -15.09 -27.26
N PRO A 157 -1.35 -13.85 -26.90
CA PRO A 157 -2.29 -12.75 -26.84
C PRO A 157 -2.72 -12.47 -28.28
N GLU A 158 -3.80 -13.10 -28.72
CA GLU A 158 -4.42 -12.84 -30.02
C GLU A 158 -4.71 -11.35 -30.06
N GLY A 159 -3.85 -10.63 -30.77
CA GLY A 159 -4.07 -9.22 -31.03
C GLY A 159 -5.39 -9.17 -31.76
N ILE A 160 -6.38 -8.48 -31.19
CA ILE A 160 -7.57 -8.14 -31.97
C ILE A 160 -6.98 -7.41 -33.18
N PRO A 161 -7.15 -7.93 -34.42
CA PRO A 161 -6.68 -7.23 -35.60
C PRO A 161 -7.22 -5.83 -35.43
N LEU A 162 -6.35 -4.82 -35.46
CA LEU A 162 -6.73 -3.44 -35.30
C LEU A 162 -7.69 -3.12 -36.45
N HIS A 163 -8.96 -3.46 -36.28
CA HIS A 163 -10.04 -2.95 -37.09
C HIS A 163 -9.85 -1.46 -36.91
N PRO A 164 -9.52 -0.73 -37.98
CA PRO A 164 -9.27 0.70 -37.90
C PRO A 164 -10.44 1.23 -37.10
N ARG A 165 -10.16 1.79 -35.91
CA ARG A 165 -11.20 2.30 -35.01
C ARG A 165 -12.19 2.98 -35.94
N LYS A 166 -13.41 2.44 -36.10
CA LYS A 166 -14.44 3.09 -36.92
C LYS A 166 -14.41 4.51 -36.43
N ALA A 167 -13.84 5.41 -37.24
CA ALA A 167 -13.51 6.74 -36.80
C ALA A 167 -14.80 7.22 -36.19
N LYS A 168 -14.81 7.51 -34.88
CA LYS A 168 -16.04 7.92 -34.18
C LYS A 168 -16.65 8.93 -35.11
N SER A 169 -17.74 8.55 -35.78
CA SER A 169 -18.24 9.25 -36.95
C SER A 169 -18.27 10.68 -36.51
N ALA A 170 -17.40 11.51 -37.10
CA ALA A 170 -17.17 12.86 -36.60
C ALA A 170 -18.56 13.40 -36.35
N LYS A 171 -18.91 13.66 -35.07
CA LYS A 171 -20.24 14.18 -34.74
C LYS A 171 -20.36 15.36 -35.69
N PRO A 172 -21.29 15.31 -36.67
CA PRO A 172 -21.26 16.27 -37.77
C PRO A 172 -21.18 17.65 -37.11
N PRO A 173 -20.26 18.52 -37.57
CA PRO A 173 -20.22 19.87 -37.04
C PRO A 173 -21.66 20.38 -37.11
N ALA A 174 -22.20 20.85 -35.98
CA ALA A 174 -23.57 21.29 -35.89
C ALA A 174 -23.78 22.42 -36.90
N SER A 175 -24.18 22.06 -38.11
CA SER A 175 -24.49 22.97 -39.20
C SER A 175 -25.90 23.46 -38.93
N GLY A 176 -26.01 24.63 -38.32
CA GLY A 176 -27.26 25.39 -38.26
C GLY A 176 -27.69 25.82 -36.87
N ALA A 177 -27.13 26.94 -36.40
CA ALA A 177 -27.87 27.90 -35.58
C ALA A 177 -27.16 29.27 -35.66
N SER A 178 -27.29 29.90 -36.82
CA SER A 178 -27.29 31.35 -36.90
C SER A 178 -28.52 31.86 -36.14
N ASN A 179 -28.31 32.62 -35.06
CA ASN A 179 -28.88 33.95 -34.81
C ASN A 179 -28.86 34.30 -33.32
N ALA A 180 -28.13 35.38 -33.02
CA ALA A 180 -28.33 36.38 -31.98
C ALA A 180 -28.84 35.92 -30.59
N TRP A 181 -27.95 36.02 -29.60
CA TRP A 181 -28.33 36.41 -28.24
C TRP A 181 -27.40 37.55 -27.78
N PRO A 182 -27.93 38.59 -27.11
CA PRO A 182 -27.21 39.81 -26.78
C PRO A 182 -26.13 39.55 -25.74
N THR A 183 -25.06 40.34 -25.80
CA THR A 183 -24.08 40.49 -24.73
C THR A 183 -24.72 41.19 -23.53
N PRO A 184 -24.75 40.59 -22.33
CA PRO A 184 -24.75 41.38 -21.11
C PRO A 184 -23.31 41.69 -20.72
N VAL A 185 -22.98 42.98 -20.81
CA VAL A 185 -21.97 43.62 -19.96
C VAL A 185 -22.34 43.32 -18.50
N ALA A 186 -21.50 42.57 -17.78
CA ALA A 186 -21.62 42.40 -16.34
C ALA A 186 -20.23 42.20 -15.70
N THR A 187 -19.63 43.35 -15.39
CA THR A 187 -18.88 43.66 -14.16
C THR A 187 -18.21 42.51 -13.39
N ASN A 188 -16.86 42.60 -13.35
CA ASN A 188 -16.00 42.01 -12.33
C ASN A 188 -16.57 42.22 -10.92
N SER A 189 -17.10 41.15 -10.33
CA SER A 189 -17.37 41.07 -8.90
C SER A 189 -16.41 40.06 -8.30
N ILE A 190 -15.40 40.59 -7.61
CA ILE A 190 -14.44 39.85 -6.78
C ILE A 190 -15.25 39.14 -5.68
N PRO A 191 -15.21 37.81 -5.56
CA PRO A 191 -15.88 37.13 -4.46
C PRO A 191 -15.14 37.43 -3.15
N ALA A 192 -15.86 38.00 -2.18
CA ALA A 192 -15.39 38.23 -0.83
C ALA A 192 -14.94 36.92 -0.15
N PRO A 193 -13.90 36.96 0.72
CA PRO A 193 -13.51 35.81 1.53
C PRO A 193 -14.64 35.44 2.49
N ARG A 194 -15.06 34.17 2.50
CA ARG A 194 -16.03 33.64 3.45
C ARG A 194 -15.41 33.59 4.86
N PRO A 195 -15.96 34.30 5.86
CA PRO A 195 -15.56 34.14 7.24
C PRO A 195 -16.33 32.97 7.87
N GLY A 196 -15.63 32.16 8.67
CA GLY A 196 -16.23 31.36 9.73
C GLY A 196 -16.87 30.04 9.30
N TRP A 197 -16.07 28.98 9.24
CA TRP A 197 -16.56 27.64 9.59
C TRP A 197 -15.88 27.25 10.88
N PHE A 198 -16.68 27.41 11.93
CA PHE A 198 -16.42 27.03 13.30
C PHE A 198 -15.88 25.60 13.40
N THR A 199 -14.91 25.48 14.29
CA THR A 199 -14.54 24.27 15.01
C THR A 199 -15.78 23.56 15.56
N LEU A 200 -16.05 22.34 15.11
CA LEU A 200 -16.92 21.42 15.84
C LEU A 200 -16.15 20.16 16.22
N GLY A 201 -16.21 19.91 17.53
CA GLY A 201 -15.46 18.94 18.31
C GLY A 201 -15.41 17.53 17.74
N TYR A 202 -14.20 16.97 17.78
CA TYR A 202 -13.98 15.54 17.69
C TYR A 202 -13.83 15.00 19.11
N THR A 203 -14.89 14.41 19.66
CA THR A 203 -14.82 13.57 20.85
C THR A 203 -14.90 12.10 20.44
N PRO A 204 -13.87 11.28 20.66
CA PRO A 204 -14.03 9.84 20.62
C PRO A 204 -14.22 9.32 22.06
N SER A 205 -15.47 9.14 22.47
CA SER A 205 -15.83 8.23 23.57
C SER A 205 -16.58 7.05 22.98
N VAL A 206 -15.83 6.00 22.62
CA VAL A 206 -16.42 4.68 22.36
C VAL A 206 -15.85 3.74 23.40
N LEU A 207 -16.61 3.59 24.49
CA LEU A 207 -16.49 2.47 25.41
C LEU A 207 -16.73 1.18 24.62
N TRP A 208 -15.73 0.31 24.56
CA TRP A 208 -15.88 -1.05 24.07
C TRP A 208 -15.84 -2.00 25.27
N THR A 209 -17.01 -2.56 25.61
CA THR A 209 -17.16 -3.60 26.62
C THR A 209 -17.00 -4.98 25.95
N PRO A 210 -16.10 -5.86 26.39
CA PRO A 210 -16.08 -7.23 25.91
C PRO A 210 -17.14 -8.10 26.61
N MET A 211 -17.99 -8.75 25.81
CA MET A 211 -18.84 -9.87 26.24
C MET A 211 -17.95 -11.07 26.60
N ARG A 212 -18.14 -11.62 27.81
CA ARG A 212 -17.69 -12.96 28.18
C ARG A 212 -18.69 -13.99 27.68
N GLY A 213 -18.19 -15.02 27.01
CA GLY A 213 -18.85 -16.29 26.72
C GLY A 213 -17.76 -17.33 26.56
#